data_AF-Q3BYT0-F1
#
_entry.id   AF-Q3BYT0-F1
#
_cell.length_a   1.000
_cell.length_b   1.000
_cell.length_c   1.000
_cell.angle_alpha   90.00
_cell.angle_beta   90.00
_cell.angle_gamma   90.00
#
_symmetry.space_group_name_H-M   'P 1'
#
loop_
_entity.id
_entity.type
_entity.pdbx_description
1 polymer ?
#
loop_
_entity_poly.entity_id
_entity_poly.type
_entity_poly.pdbx_seq_one_letter_code
_entity_poly.pdbx_strand_id
1 'polypeptide(L)'
;MAAPAGVDRHLEIHFPFVRAFQVMDEGDMLEYWESPLTTGHLLYKVISGGWRDRTAGHFLHVTASLDSMQEWLIVSECLCVSVLSAYVPHLREFGDAS
;
A
#
# COMPACT_ATOMS: atom_id res chain seq x y z
N MET A 1 6.22 -14.49 -10.47
CA MET A 1 7.69 -14.38 -10.66
C MET A 1 8.32 -15.51 -9.83
N ALA A 2 9.62 -15.79 -9.86
CA ALA A 2 10.22 -16.70 -8.87
C ALA A 2 10.71 -15.87 -7.67
N ALA A 3 10.54 -16.36 -6.44
CA ALA A 3 11.00 -15.67 -5.24
C ALA A 3 12.52 -15.43 -5.28
N PRO A 4 13.04 -14.35 -4.67
CA PRO A 4 14.47 -14.21 -4.41
C PRO A 4 15.01 -15.42 -3.65
N ALA A 5 16.25 -15.81 -3.93
CA ALA A 5 16.89 -16.94 -3.25
C ALA A 5 16.95 -16.70 -1.72
N GLY A 6 16.49 -17.67 -0.92
CA GLY A 6 16.45 -17.59 0.54
C GLY A 6 15.15 -17.03 1.13
N VAL A 7 14.10 -16.84 0.32
CA VAL A 7 12.77 -16.40 0.79
C VAL A 7 11.83 -17.60 0.88
N ASP A 8 11.55 -18.06 2.10
CA ASP A 8 10.70 -19.24 2.36
C ASP A 8 9.20 -18.95 2.18
N ARG A 9 8.79 -17.68 2.33
CA ARG A 9 7.42 -17.20 2.09
C ARG A 9 7.41 -15.81 1.49
N HIS A 10 6.54 -15.56 0.53
CA HIS A 10 6.33 -14.21 0.01
C HIS A 10 4.88 -13.99 -0.44
N LEU A 11 4.46 -12.72 -0.43
CA LEU A 11 3.17 -12.26 -0.90
C LEU A 11 3.39 -11.37 -2.13
N GLU A 12 2.87 -11.78 -3.28
CA GLU A 12 2.76 -10.89 -4.46
C GLU A 12 1.43 -10.12 -4.36
N ILE A 13 1.52 -8.78 -4.41
CA ILE A 13 0.36 -7.87 -4.43
C ILE A 13 0.33 -7.18 -5.79
N HIS A 14 -0.68 -7.48 -6.61
CA HIS A 14 -0.83 -6.88 -7.93
C HIS A 14 -1.97 -5.87 -7.96
N PHE A 15 -1.63 -4.61 -8.27
CA PHE A 15 -2.61 -3.53 -8.45
C PHE A 15 -2.87 -3.29 -9.94
N PRO A 16 -4.10 -3.54 -10.44
CA PRO A 16 -4.48 -3.14 -11.78
C PRO A 16 -4.48 -1.61 -11.93
N PHE A 17 -3.99 -1.11 -13.06
CA PHE A 17 -4.14 0.29 -13.50
C PHE A 17 -3.78 1.34 -12.42
N VAL A 18 -2.61 1.18 -11.79
CA VAL A 18 -2.09 2.15 -10.81
C VAL A 18 -2.02 3.54 -11.41
N ARG A 19 -2.60 4.53 -10.70
CA ARG A 19 -2.57 5.94 -11.10
C ARG A 19 -1.39 6.69 -10.50
N ALA A 20 -1.00 6.33 -9.28
CA ALA A 20 0.13 6.91 -8.57
C ALA A 20 0.56 5.99 -7.42
N PHE A 21 1.81 6.13 -6.99
CA PHE A 21 2.29 5.52 -5.76
C PHE A 21 3.33 6.43 -5.09
N GLN A 22 3.47 6.28 -3.78
CA GLN A 22 4.49 6.92 -2.96
C GLN A 22 5.23 5.84 -2.19
N VAL A 23 6.56 5.90 -2.17
CA VAL A 23 7.42 5.01 -1.36
C VAL A 23 8.19 5.88 -0.37
N MET A 24 8.14 5.52 0.89
CA MET A 24 8.81 6.24 1.98
C MET A 24 9.38 5.26 2.99
N ASP A 25 10.35 5.73 3.77
CA ASP A 25 10.85 5.00 4.93
C ASP A 25 9.72 4.79 5.96
N GLU A 26 9.75 3.66 6.65
CA GLU A 26 8.82 3.31 7.75
C GLU A 26 8.72 4.44 8.80
N GLY A 27 9.86 5.04 9.17
CA GLY A 27 9.93 6.12 10.15
C GLY A 27 9.35 7.45 9.66
N ASP A 28 9.30 7.69 8.35
CA ASP A 28 8.68 8.88 7.78
C ASP A 28 7.15 8.72 7.59
N MET A 29 6.65 7.49 7.75
CA MET A 29 5.24 7.15 7.58
C MET A 29 4.48 7.01 8.92
N LEU A 30 5.15 7.32 10.05
CA LEU A 30 4.57 7.26 11.39
C LEU A 30 3.20 7.92 11.49
N GLU A 31 2.99 9.09 10.90
CA GLU A 31 1.69 9.77 10.95
C GLU A 31 0.55 9.06 10.18
N TYR A 32 0.85 8.12 9.29
CA TYR A 32 -0.18 7.32 8.59
C TYR A 32 -0.72 6.17 9.44
N TRP A 33 0.01 5.77 10.47
CA TRP A 33 -0.27 4.55 11.23
C TRP A 33 0.08 4.65 12.72
N GLU A 34 0.30 5.86 13.24
CA GLU A 34 0.62 6.12 14.63
C GLU A 34 -0.58 5.67 15.49
N SER A 35 -0.33 4.64 16.30
CA SER A 35 -1.29 3.83 17.06
C SER A 35 -1.79 2.60 16.29
N PRO A 36 -1.50 1.40 16.81
CA PRO A 36 -0.66 0.51 16.06
C PRO A 36 -1.45 -0.26 15.00
N LEU A 37 -0.89 -0.31 13.79
CA LEU A 37 -1.10 -1.42 12.86
C LEU A 37 -0.45 -2.72 13.40
N THR A 38 -0.63 -3.04 14.69
CA THR A 38 -0.20 -4.29 15.36
C THR A 38 -1.06 -5.49 14.97
N THR A 39 -1.90 -5.36 13.94
CA THR A 39 -2.80 -6.43 13.54
C THR A 39 -2.07 -7.55 12.76
N GLY A 40 -0.81 -7.33 12.38
CA GLY A 40 -0.02 -8.31 11.62
C GLY A 40 -0.40 -8.38 10.14
N HIS A 41 -1.23 -7.46 9.64
CA HIS A 41 -1.53 -7.35 8.22
C HIS A 41 -0.47 -6.50 7.50
N LEU A 42 -0.14 -6.88 6.27
CA LEU A 42 0.81 -6.17 5.40
C LEU A 42 0.14 -5.13 4.48
N LEU A 43 -1.18 -5.23 4.29
CA LEU A 43 -1.93 -4.44 3.34
C LEU A 43 -3.20 -3.88 4.00
N TYR A 44 -3.38 -2.57 3.90
CA TYR A 44 -4.53 -1.86 4.45
C TYR A 44 -5.19 -1.02 3.37
N LYS A 45 -6.51 -0.94 3.40
CA LYS A 45 -7.25 0.08 2.64
C LYS A 45 -7.34 1.34 3.48
N VAL A 46 -6.85 2.45 2.94
CA VAL A 46 -6.94 3.74 3.62
C VAL A 46 -8.32 4.35 3.36
N ILE A 47 -9.03 4.65 4.43
CA ILE A 47 -10.39 5.20 4.38
C ILE A 47 -10.37 6.72 4.38
N SER A 48 -9.46 7.34 5.12
CA SER A 48 -9.25 8.77 5.21
C SER A 48 -7.89 9.10 5.83
N GLY A 49 -7.44 10.36 5.67
CA GLY A 49 -6.21 10.87 6.29
C GLY A 49 -4.91 10.39 5.62
N GLY A 50 -5.04 9.65 4.52
CA GLY A 50 -3.96 9.08 3.73
C GLY A 50 -3.22 10.07 2.85
N TRP A 51 -2.27 9.56 2.06
CA TRP A 51 -1.43 10.36 1.18
C TRP A 51 -2.27 11.09 0.13
N ARG A 52 -3.30 10.42 -0.39
CA ARG A 52 -4.25 11.02 -1.35
C ARG A 52 -4.91 12.25 -0.77
N ASP A 53 -5.37 12.18 0.47
CA ASP A 53 -6.10 13.28 1.12
C ASP A 53 -5.16 14.44 1.44
N ARG A 54 -3.97 14.14 1.97
CA ARG A 54 -2.98 15.15 2.37
C ARG A 54 -2.37 15.92 1.20
N THR A 55 -2.26 15.28 0.04
CA THR A 55 -1.69 15.90 -1.16
C THR A 55 -2.73 16.44 -2.13
N ALA A 56 -4.02 16.22 -1.85
CA ALA A 56 -5.11 16.79 -2.63
C ALA A 56 -4.97 18.33 -2.70
N GLY A 57 -5.01 18.87 -3.92
CA GLY A 57 -4.85 20.30 -4.17
C GLY A 57 -3.41 20.76 -4.41
N HIS A 58 -2.41 19.90 -4.15
CA HIS A 58 -1.01 20.14 -4.51
C HIS A 58 -0.55 19.20 -5.64
N PHE A 59 -0.95 17.93 -5.54
CA PHE A 59 -0.72 16.90 -6.53
C PHE A 59 -2.02 16.12 -6.75
N LEU A 60 -1.99 15.15 -7.67
CA LEU A 60 -3.09 14.21 -7.89
C LEU A 60 -4.42 14.85 -8.29
N HIS A 61 -4.49 16.07 -8.83
CA HIS A 61 -5.75 16.78 -9.11
C HIS A 61 -6.83 15.93 -9.80
N VAL A 62 -6.44 15.13 -10.80
CA VAL A 62 -7.36 14.20 -11.48
C VAL A 62 -7.61 12.95 -10.64
N THR A 63 -6.56 12.30 -10.12
CA THR A 63 -6.70 11.06 -9.33
C THR A 63 -7.52 11.27 -8.05
N ALA A 64 -7.29 12.37 -7.34
CA ALA A 64 -7.95 12.69 -6.08
C ALA A 64 -9.43 13.09 -6.27
N SER A 65 -9.81 13.63 -7.43
CA SER A 65 -11.20 14.00 -7.74
C SER A 65 -12.08 12.84 -8.22
N LEU A 66 -11.50 11.64 -8.41
CA LEU A 66 -12.25 10.44 -8.78
C LEU A 66 -12.71 9.69 -7.52
N ASP A 67 -14.02 9.66 -7.28
CA ASP A 67 -14.62 8.94 -6.15
C ASP A 67 -14.31 7.43 -6.15
N SER A 68 -14.06 6.87 -7.33
CA SER A 68 -13.69 5.46 -7.48
C SER A 68 -12.25 5.16 -7.07
N MET A 69 -11.38 6.17 -6.91
CA MET A 69 -10.01 5.91 -6.48
C MET A 69 -9.95 5.50 -5.02
N GLN A 70 -9.08 4.54 -4.76
CA GLN A 70 -8.82 3.98 -3.44
C GLN A 70 -7.33 4.11 -3.17
N GLU A 71 -6.98 4.37 -1.92
CA GLU A 71 -5.61 4.30 -1.44
C GLU A 71 -5.40 3.00 -0.67
N TRP A 72 -4.30 2.33 -0.96
CA TRP A 72 -3.87 1.10 -0.31
C TRP A 72 -2.48 1.30 0.27
N LEU A 73 -2.34 1.09 1.58
CA LEU A 73 -1.07 1.19 2.29
C LEU A 73 -0.47 -0.20 2.48
N ILE A 74 0.74 -0.39 1.98
CA ILE A 74 1.57 -1.56 2.21
C ILE A 74 2.61 -1.23 3.27
N VAL A 75 2.67 -2.05 4.30
CA VAL A 75 3.49 -1.85 5.49
C VAL A 75 4.63 -2.87 5.51
N SER A 76 5.85 -2.39 5.71
CA SER A 76 7.02 -3.24 5.99
C SER A 76 7.98 -2.53 6.94
N GLU A 77 8.95 -3.27 7.47
CA GLU A 77 9.97 -2.75 8.40
C GLU A 77 11.01 -1.83 7.75
N CYS A 78 10.95 -1.58 6.44
CA CYS A 78 11.92 -0.72 5.75
C CYS A 78 11.21 0.34 4.91
N LEU A 79 10.42 -0.10 3.93
CA LEU A 79 9.74 0.80 3.02
C LEU A 79 8.24 0.56 3.06
N CYS A 80 7.51 1.65 3.08
CA CYS A 80 6.06 1.64 3.01
C CYS A 80 5.61 2.24 1.70
N VAL A 81 4.48 1.74 1.20
CA VAL A 81 3.98 2.12 -0.11
C VAL A 81 2.51 2.46 -0.04
N SER A 82 2.16 3.71 -0.34
CA SER A 82 0.78 4.09 -0.65
C SER A 82 0.56 3.95 -2.16
N VAL A 83 -0.44 3.16 -2.56
CA VAL A 83 -0.80 2.92 -3.97
C VAL A 83 -2.22 3.43 -4.24
N LEU A 84 -2.38 4.21 -5.30
CA LEU A 84 -3.69 4.70 -5.75
C LEU A 84 -4.19 3.90 -6.96
N SER A 85 -5.29 3.19 -6.77
CA SER A 85 -5.96 2.43 -7.83
C SER A 85 -7.48 2.41 -7.62
N ALA A 86 -8.24 2.29 -8.71
CA ALA A 86 -9.68 2.07 -8.65
C ALA A 86 -10.05 0.66 -8.15
N TYR A 87 -9.09 -0.26 -8.23
CA TYR A 87 -9.32 -1.69 -8.14
C TYR A 87 -8.79 -2.24 -6.82
N VAL A 88 -9.45 -3.28 -6.32
CA VAL A 88 -8.94 -4.11 -5.24
C VAL A 88 -7.73 -4.90 -5.77
N PRO A 89 -6.59 -4.95 -5.05
CA PRO A 89 -5.44 -5.69 -5.51
C PRO A 89 -5.70 -7.20 -5.53
N HIS A 90 -4.99 -7.90 -6.41
CA HIS A 90 -4.94 -9.35 -6.43
C HIS A 90 -3.77 -9.82 -5.57
N LEU A 91 -4.04 -10.72 -4.64
CA LEU A 91 -3.07 -11.29 -3.72
C LEU A 91 -2.71 -12.70 -4.12
N ARG A 92 -1.42 -13.03 -4.07
CA ARG A 92 -0.91 -14.40 -4.26
C ARG A 92 0.15 -14.69 -3.21
N GLU A 93 -0.16 -15.66 -2.36
CA GLU A 93 0.77 -16.16 -1.35
C GLU A 93 1.56 -17.35 -1.90
N PHE A 94 2.83 -17.42 -1.54
CA PHE A 94 3.74 -18.48 -1.91
C PHE A 94 4.56 -18.92 -0.70
N GLY A 95 4.88 -20.21 -0.64
CA GLY A 95 5.51 -20.86 0.52
C GLY A 95 4.49 -21.75 1.26
N ASP A 96 4.98 -22.78 1.96
CA ASP A 96 4.11 -23.75 2.61
C ASP A 96 3.48 -23.18 3.89
N ALA A 97 2.18 -23.44 4.06
CA ALA A 97 1.46 -23.23 5.31
C ALA A 97 1.89 -24.33 6.30
N SER A 98 2.95 -24.07 7.06
CA SER A 98 3.38 -24.91 8.19
C SER A 98 2.30 -25.03 9.25
#